data_AF-A0A2G5VN26-F1
#
_entry.id   AF-A0A2G5VN26-F1
#
_cell.length_a   1.000
_cell.length_b   1.000
_cell.length_c   1.000
_cell.angle_alpha   90.00
_cell.angle_beta   90.00
_cell.angle_gamma   90.00
#
_symmetry.space_group_name_H-M   'P 1'
#
loop_
_entity.id
_entity.type
_entity.pdbx_description
1 polymer ?
#
loop_
_entity_poly.entity_id
_entity_poly.type
_entity_poly.pdbx_seq_one_letter_code
_entity_poly.pdbx_strand_id
1 'polypeptide(L)'
;MSPIYSGTSSFINETLKRFGVEVTFVDVEKEKNFAEAVETEYQDIYFETIANPTMAVPDVLGTLKVAEKHKILTSSLSALTLILVFIVVVTVANYENWKRPKLQQLTTGSSLSPYDAALLTRGLKTLALRMKQLSENALEIAKFLESHLKVTCVYYPGLESHPQHKYAKEAMNKSSGMIVFEVGSAENAIKLVEPLK
;
A
#
# COMPACT_ATOMS: atom_id res chain seq x y z
N MET A 1 2.35 15.96 -0.95
CA MET A 1 1.06 15.22 -1.01
C MET A 1 1.36 13.85 -0.45
N SER A 2 0.70 13.42 0.64
CA SER A 2 1.04 12.12 1.23
C SER A 2 0.69 11.00 0.26
N PRO A 3 1.57 9.99 0.12
CA PRO A 3 1.44 8.95 -0.87
C PRO A 3 0.45 7.89 -0.37
N ILE A 4 -0.84 8.20 -0.47
CA ILE A 4 -1.95 7.27 -0.23
C ILE A 4 -2.91 7.26 -1.42
N TYR A 5 -3.64 6.18 -1.58
CA TYR A 5 -4.63 5.97 -2.62
C TYR A 5 -5.61 7.14 -2.69
N SER A 6 -5.87 7.63 -3.90
CA SER A 6 -6.69 8.81 -4.14
C SER A 6 -8.09 8.70 -3.52
N GLY A 7 -8.72 7.52 -3.60
CA GLY A 7 -10.01 7.28 -2.96
C GLY A 7 -9.95 7.39 -1.43
N THR A 8 -8.86 6.95 -0.81
CA THR A 8 -8.64 7.10 0.64
C THR A 8 -8.42 8.58 0.99
N SER A 9 -7.63 9.29 0.19
CA SER A 9 -7.39 10.73 0.36
C SER A 9 -8.68 11.54 0.27
N SER A 10 -9.54 11.26 -0.72
CA SER A 10 -10.87 11.89 -0.84
C SER A 10 -11.76 11.54 0.35
N PHE A 11 -11.81 10.28 0.78
CA PHE A 11 -12.60 9.89 1.95
C PHE A 11 -12.17 10.65 3.21
N ILE A 12 -10.87 10.76 3.46
CA ILE A 12 -10.30 11.50 4.59
C ILE A 12 -10.64 12.99 4.49
N ASN A 13 -10.37 13.61 3.34
CA ASN A 13 -10.48 15.06 3.19
C ASN A 13 -11.91 15.56 3.06
N GLU A 14 -12.82 14.74 2.53
CA GLU A 14 -14.18 15.18 2.21
C GLU A 14 -15.22 14.57 3.15
N THR A 15 -15.05 13.32 3.56
CA THR A 15 -16.04 12.61 4.39
C THR A 15 -15.70 12.73 5.87
N LEU A 16 -14.50 12.31 6.29
CA LEU A 16 -14.14 12.27 7.72
C LEU A 16 -14.15 13.65 8.37
N LYS A 17 -13.74 14.70 7.65
CA LYS A 17 -13.84 16.09 8.15
C LYS A 17 -15.26 16.52 8.50
N ARG A 18 -16.28 16.01 7.80
CA ARG A 18 -17.71 16.30 8.12
C ARG A 18 -18.16 15.68 9.44
N PHE A 19 -17.45 14.64 9.90
CA PHE A 19 -17.67 13.99 11.18
C PHE A 19 -16.78 14.56 12.29
N GLY A 20 -16.06 15.66 12.04
CA GLY A 20 -15.17 16.29 13.02
C GLY A 20 -13.86 15.54 13.27
N VAL A 21 -13.45 14.66 12.35
CA VAL A 21 -12.16 13.97 12.44
C VAL A 21 -11.06 14.87 11.89
N GLU A 22 -10.10 15.20 12.74
CA GLU A 22 -8.89 15.92 12.37
C GLU A 22 -7.82 14.95 11.87
N VAL A 23 -7.16 15.31 10.76
CA VAL A 23 -6.16 14.45 10.13
C VAL A 23 -4.94 15.26 9.74
N THR A 24 -3.78 14.77 10.16
CA THR A 24 -2.46 15.29 9.79
C THR A 24 -1.83 14.34 8.79
N PHE A 25 -1.36 14.91 7.67
CA PHE A 25 -0.67 14.18 6.62
C PHE A 25 0.85 14.28 6.82
N VAL A 26 1.51 13.12 6.93
CA VAL A 26 2.96 12.98 7.10
C VAL A 26 3.56 12.55 5.77
N ASP A 27 4.67 13.19 5.36
CA ASP A 27 5.41 12.83 4.14
C ASP A 27 6.46 11.76 4.45
N VAL A 28 6.10 10.50 4.16
CA VAL A 28 6.95 9.32 4.44
C VAL A 28 8.21 9.25 3.57
N GLU A 29 8.33 10.10 2.54
CA GLU A 29 9.54 10.18 1.71
C GLU A 29 10.60 11.10 2.32
N LYS A 30 10.20 12.04 3.19
CA LYS A 30 11.07 13.09 3.75
C LYS A 30 11.26 12.98 5.25
N GLU A 31 10.24 12.53 5.96
CA GLU A 31 10.25 12.48 7.42
C GLU A 31 10.81 11.14 7.88
N LYS A 32 11.88 11.19 8.69
CA LYS A 32 12.62 10.00 9.13
C LYS A 32 11.80 9.06 10.00
N ASN A 33 10.66 9.49 10.54
CA ASN A 33 9.72 8.63 11.25
C ASN A 33 8.40 9.34 11.59
N PHE A 34 7.28 8.59 11.53
CA PHE A 34 6.02 8.98 12.18
C PHE A 34 6.20 9.26 13.69
N ALA A 35 7.25 8.69 14.31
CA ALA A 35 7.61 8.91 15.72
C ALA A 35 7.71 10.39 16.14
N GLU A 36 8.20 11.25 15.25
CA GLU A 36 8.37 12.69 15.53
C GLU A 36 7.08 13.46 15.29
N ALA A 37 6.22 12.99 14.37
CA ALA A 37 4.91 13.58 14.11
C ALA A 37 3.87 13.19 15.17
N VAL A 38 4.03 12.03 15.82
CA VAL A 38 3.11 11.49 16.85
C VAL A 38 3.45 12.10 18.21
N GLU A 39 3.27 13.40 18.36
CA GLU A 39 3.19 14.04 19.66
C GLU A 39 1.82 13.72 20.30
N THR A 40 1.71 12.54 20.93
CA THR A 40 0.78 12.16 22.02
C THR A 40 -0.75 12.33 21.91
N GLU A 41 -1.31 12.97 20.88
CA GLU A 41 -2.76 13.27 20.80
C GLU A 41 -3.53 12.42 19.77
N TYR A 42 -2.83 11.68 18.90
CA TYR A 42 -3.49 10.86 17.87
C TYR A 42 -4.09 9.57 18.43
N GLN A 43 -5.31 9.25 18.00
CA GLN A 43 -5.99 7.99 18.34
C GLN A 43 -5.68 6.86 17.35
N ASP A 44 -5.49 7.22 16.07
CA ASP A 44 -5.31 6.29 14.97
C ASP A 44 -4.13 6.70 14.07
N ILE A 45 -3.40 5.72 13.53
CA ILE A 45 -2.41 5.87 12.46
C ILE A 45 -2.85 5.04 11.26
N TYR A 46 -2.77 5.63 10.07
CA TYR A 46 -3.01 4.97 8.79
C TYR A 46 -1.85 5.17 7.82
N PHE A 47 -1.41 4.11 7.15
CA PHE A 47 -0.41 4.18 6.08
C PHE A 47 -0.60 3.09 5.02
N GLU A 48 0.02 3.28 3.84
CA GLU A 48 0.15 2.24 2.83
C GLU A 48 1.53 1.59 2.91
N THR A 49 1.61 0.26 2.85
CA THR A 49 2.89 -0.46 2.90
C THR A 49 3.74 -0.22 1.64
N ILE A 50 3.07 -0.06 0.50
CA ILE A 50 3.65 0.39 -0.77
C ILE A 50 2.61 1.32 -1.38
N ALA A 51 2.94 2.60 -1.48
CA ALA A 51 2.03 3.58 -2.04
C ALA A 51 1.91 3.45 -3.57
N ASN A 52 0.71 3.67 -4.10
CA ASN A 52 0.49 3.74 -5.55
C ASN A 52 0.14 5.19 -5.95
N PRO A 53 0.84 5.82 -6.92
CA PRO A 53 1.87 5.26 -7.81
C PRO A 53 3.32 5.53 -7.38
N THR A 54 3.58 6.25 -6.29
CA THR A 54 4.95 6.69 -5.96
C THR A 54 5.87 5.56 -5.49
N MET A 55 5.31 4.39 -5.14
CA MET A 55 6.03 3.23 -4.59
C MET A 55 6.73 3.50 -3.25
N ALA A 56 6.39 4.61 -2.58
CA ALA A 56 6.93 4.96 -1.28
C ALA A 56 6.65 3.85 -0.26
N VAL A 57 7.67 3.54 0.56
CA VAL A 57 7.59 2.54 1.63
C VAL A 57 7.92 3.21 2.96
N PRO A 58 6.96 3.34 3.89
CA PRO A 58 7.22 3.93 5.20
C PRO A 58 8.04 2.99 6.10
N ASP A 59 8.66 3.52 7.16
CA ASP A 59 9.25 2.73 8.24
C ASP A 59 8.13 2.06 9.06
N VAL A 60 7.67 0.89 8.59
CA VAL A 60 6.58 0.13 9.23
C VAL A 60 6.95 -0.26 10.66
N LEU A 61 8.16 -0.77 10.88
CA LEU A 61 8.58 -1.27 12.19
C LEU A 61 8.79 -0.13 13.19
N GLY A 62 9.38 0.99 12.76
CA GLY A 62 9.48 2.22 13.55
C GLY A 62 8.10 2.75 13.93
N THR A 63 7.18 2.80 12.97
CA THR A 63 5.80 3.24 13.18
C THR A 63 5.07 2.35 14.21
N LEU A 64 5.19 1.03 14.10
CA LEU A 64 4.55 0.10 15.05
C LEU A 64 5.11 0.25 16.47
N LYS A 65 6.42 0.45 16.63
CA LYS A 65 7.04 0.68 17.97
C LYS A 65 6.51 1.94 18.64
N VAL A 66 6.31 3.01 17.87
CA VAL A 66 5.72 4.26 18.37
C VAL A 66 4.27 4.05 18.75
N ALA A 67 3.50 3.44 17.84
CA ALA A 67 2.09 3.17 18.09
C ALA A 67 1.87 2.30 19.33
N GLU A 68 2.71 1.28 19.55
CA GLU A 68 2.67 0.44 20.74
C GLU A 68 2.97 1.26 22.01
N LYS A 69 4.04 2.07 22.00
CA LYS A 69 4.43 2.92 23.13
C LYS A 69 3.30 3.87 23.55
N HIS A 70 2.57 4.41 22.58
CA HIS A 70 1.50 5.39 22.79
C HIS A 70 0.09 4.78 22.80
N LYS A 71 -0.04 3.45 22.64
CA LYS A 71 -1.32 2.71 22.56
C LYS A 71 -2.27 3.23 21.46
N ILE A 72 -1.70 3.58 20.32
CA ILE A 72 -2.41 4.11 19.15
C ILE A 72 -2.84 2.95 18.25
N LEU A 73 -4.08 2.97 17.78
CA LEU A 73 -4.55 1.97 16.84
C LEU A 73 -3.88 2.21 15.49
N THR A 74 -3.27 1.17 14.93
CA THR A 74 -2.59 1.26 13.64
C THR A 74 -3.33 0.43 12.60
N SER A 75 -3.61 1.04 11.47
CA SER A 75 -4.19 0.40 10.29
C SER A 75 -3.26 0.60 9.10
N SER A 76 -3.05 -0.46 8.31
CA SER A 76 -2.23 -0.38 7.09
C SER A 76 -2.98 -0.93 5.89
N LEU A 77 -2.85 -0.28 4.74
CA LEU A 77 -3.29 -0.84 3.47
C LEU A 77 -2.11 -1.46 2.74
N SER A 78 -2.21 -2.76 2.44
CA SER A 78 -1.21 -3.47 1.64
C SER A 78 -1.72 -3.71 0.23
N ALA A 79 -0.90 -3.40 -0.78
CA ALA A 79 -1.19 -3.66 -2.18
C ALA A 79 -1.24 -5.16 -2.57
N LEU A 80 -0.95 -6.08 -1.63
CA LEU A 80 -1.11 -7.53 -1.84
C LEU A 80 -2.52 -7.90 -2.33
N THR A 81 -3.50 -7.07 -2.00
CA THR A 81 -4.92 -7.25 -2.32
C THR A 81 -5.24 -7.01 -3.81
N LEU A 82 -4.40 -6.32 -4.59
CA LEU A 82 -4.63 -6.08 -6.03
C LEU A 82 -4.65 -7.37 -6.87
N ILE A 83 -4.10 -8.46 -6.32
CA ILE A 83 -3.96 -9.75 -7.01
C ILE A 83 -5.16 -10.69 -6.73
N LEU A 84 -6.12 -10.22 -5.91
CA LEU A 84 -7.36 -10.91 -5.57
C LEU A 84 -8.54 -9.96 -5.85
N VAL A 85 -9.01 -9.94 -7.11
CA VAL A 85 -10.38 -9.58 -7.53
C VAL A 85 -11.04 -8.46 -6.71
N PHE A 86 -10.98 -7.18 -7.12
CA PHE A 86 -11.78 -6.00 -6.67
C PHE A 86 -12.44 -6.01 -5.25
N ILE A 87 -11.87 -6.69 -4.26
CA ILE A 87 -12.46 -6.96 -2.95
C ILE A 87 -11.43 -6.52 -1.92
N VAL A 88 -11.86 -5.68 -0.99
CA VAL A 88 -11.03 -5.27 0.14
C VAL A 88 -11.31 -6.20 1.31
N VAL A 89 -10.25 -6.77 1.88
CA VAL A 89 -10.30 -7.60 3.09
C VAL A 89 -9.66 -6.84 4.22
N VAL A 90 -10.36 -6.76 5.35
CA VAL A 90 -9.82 -6.23 6.61
C VAL A 90 -9.45 -7.39 7.51
N THR A 91 -8.19 -7.43 7.94
CA THR A 91 -7.71 -8.36 8.96
C THR A 91 -7.38 -7.60 10.24
N VAL A 92 -7.57 -8.23 11.39
CA VAL A 92 -7.40 -7.60 12.70
C VAL A 92 -6.59 -8.52 13.61
N ALA A 93 -5.75 -7.93 14.46
CA ALA A 93 -4.83 -8.67 15.32
C ALA A 93 -5.52 -9.43 16.47
N ASN A 94 -6.68 -8.95 16.94
CA ASN A 94 -7.38 -9.54 18.08
C ASN A 94 -8.89 -9.32 17.98
N TYR A 95 -9.63 -10.02 18.84
CA TYR A 95 -11.09 -9.97 18.88
C TYR A 95 -11.64 -8.59 19.28
N GLU A 96 -10.94 -7.85 20.13
CA GLU A 96 -11.37 -6.49 20.51
C GLU A 96 -11.37 -5.55 19.31
N ASN A 97 -10.32 -5.61 18.48
CA ASN A 97 -10.22 -4.85 17.24
C ASN A 97 -11.22 -5.32 16.17
N TRP A 98 -11.77 -6.53 16.28
CA TRP A 98 -12.78 -7.07 15.35
C TRP A 98 -14.18 -6.50 15.58
N LYS A 99 -14.54 -6.20 16.83
CA LYS A 99 -15.91 -5.82 17.21
C LYS A 99 -16.43 -4.59 16.46
N ARG A 100 -15.63 -3.52 16.41
CA ARG A 100 -16.02 -2.25 15.77
C ARG A 100 -16.18 -2.39 14.25
N PRO A 101 -15.21 -2.91 13.48
CA PRO A 101 -15.38 -3.15 12.05
C PRO A 101 -16.56 -4.10 11.75
N LYS A 102 -16.79 -5.12 12.57
CA LYS A 102 -17.93 -6.03 12.37
C LYS A 102 -19.26 -5.32 12.55
N LEU A 103 -19.40 -4.52 13.59
CA LEU A 103 -20.61 -3.72 13.81
C LEU A 103 -20.82 -2.75 12.64
N GLN A 104 -19.77 -2.07 12.19
CA GLN A 104 -19.84 -1.19 11.02
C GLN A 104 -20.29 -1.94 9.76
N GLN A 105 -19.72 -3.12 9.47
CA GLN A 105 -20.16 -3.96 8.36
C GLN A 105 -21.66 -4.29 8.43
N LEU A 106 -22.17 -4.61 9.63
CA LEU A 106 -23.58 -4.93 9.85
C LEU A 106 -24.48 -3.71 9.66
N THR A 107 -24.07 -2.53 10.14
CA THR A 107 -24.88 -1.32 10.09
C THR A 107 -24.87 -0.65 8.72
N THR A 108 -23.75 -0.69 8.00
CA THR A 108 -23.64 -0.11 6.65
C THR A 108 -24.09 -1.08 5.55
N GLY A 109 -24.26 -2.36 5.88
CA GLY A 109 -24.59 -3.40 4.90
C GLY A 109 -23.46 -3.74 3.94
N SER A 110 -22.22 -3.33 4.23
CA SER A 110 -21.03 -3.56 3.40
C SER A 110 -20.53 -5.01 3.48
N SER A 111 -21.42 -5.95 3.17
CA SER A 111 -21.17 -7.39 3.20
C SER A 111 -20.69 -7.91 1.84
N LEU A 112 -19.81 -8.90 1.87
CA LEU A 112 -19.31 -9.56 0.66
C LEU A 112 -20.37 -10.52 0.10
N SER A 113 -20.57 -10.50 -1.22
CA SER A 113 -21.41 -11.47 -1.92
C SER A 113 -20.89 -12.90 -1.71
N PRO A 114 -21.76 -13.91 -1.46
CA PRO A 114 -21.34 -15.30 -1.34
C PRO A 114 -20.62 -15.82 -2.59
N TYR A 115 -20.99 -15.33 -3.78
CA TYR A 115 -20.34 -15.71 -5.04
C TYR A 115 -18.91 -15.16 -5.12
N ASP A 116 -18.73 -13.89 -4.77
CA ASP A 116 -17.42 -13.24 -4.74
C ASP A 116 -16.51 -13.87 -3.67
N ALA A 117 -17.08 -14.26 -2.53
CA ALA A 117 -16.38 -15.02 -1.49
C ALA A 117 -15.89 -16.40 -2.02
N ALA A 118 -16.70 -17.08 -2.83
CA ALA A 118 -16.29 -18.35 -3.45
C ALA A 118 -15.16 -18.14 -4.48
N LEU A 119 -15.23 -17.07 -5.29
CA LEU A 119 -14.17 -16.70 -6.23
C LEU A 119 -12.86 -16.34 -5.51
N LEU A 120 -12.95 -15.57 -4.43
CA LEU A 120 -11.82 -15.22 -3.57
C LEU A 120 -11.17 -16.50 -3.00
N THR A 121 -11.97 -17.39 -2.42
CA THR A 121 -11.51 -18.67 -1.86
C THR A 121 -10.82 -19.54 -2.92
N ARG A 122 -11.34 -19.56 -4.15
CA ARG A 122 -10.69 -20.24 -5.28
C ARG A 122 -9.32 -19.63 -5.61
N GLY A 123 -9.23 -18.30 -5.64
CA GLY A 123 -7.98 -17.57 -5.92
C GLY A 123 -6.92 -17.72 -4.83
N LEU A 124 -7.33 -17.88 -3.57
CA LEU A 124 -6.42 -18.05 -2.42
C LEU A 124 -5.58 -19.33 -2.53
N LYS A 125 -6.12 -20.41 -3.09
CA LYS A 125 -5.43 -21.70 -3.22
C LYS A 125 -4.10 -21.62 -3.99
N THR A 126 -3.99 -20.68 -4.93
CA THR A 126 -2.78 -20.49 -5.76
C THR A 126 -2.07 -19.16 -5.47
N LEU A 127 -2.51 -18.42 -4.46
CA LEU A 127 -1.97 -17.09 -4.16
C LEU A 127 -0.45 -17.13 -3.95
N ALA A 128 0.05 -18.04 -3.12
CA ALA A 128 1.48 -18.13 -2.82
C ALA A 128 2.33 -18.35 -4.08
N LEU A 129 1.88 -19.20 -5.00
CA LEU A 129 2.57 -19.48 -6.27
C LEU A 129 2.58 -18.24 -7.18
N ARG A 130 1.43 -17.57 -7.31
CA ARG A 130 1.30 -16.34 -8.12
C ARG A 130 2.14 -15.20 -7.55
N MET A 131 2.09 -14.97 -6.23
CA MET A 131 2.89 -13.94 -5.57
C MET A 131 4.38 -14.17 -5.75
N LYS A 132 4.84 -15.42 -5.61
CA LYS A 132 6.24 -15.78 -5.85
C LYS A 132 6.66 -15.43 -7.28
N GLN A 133 5.93 -15.90 -8.28
CA GLN A 133 6.26 -15.67 -9.68
C GLN A 133 6.16 -14.19 -10.06
N LEU A 134 5.14 -13.48 -9.57
CA LEU A 134 4.96 -12.04 -9.83
C LEU A 134 6.13 -11.22 -9.28
N SER A 135 6.57 -11.51 -8.06
CA SER A 135 7.71 -10.82 -7.46
C SER A 135 9.02 -11.11 -8.20
N GLU A 136 9.25 -12.38 -8.58
CA GLU A 136 10.45 -12.79 -9.32
C GLU A 136 10.51 -12.14 -10.72
N ASN A 137 9.40 -12.18 -11.47
CA ASN A 137 9.30 -11.52 -12.77
C ASN A 137 9.45 -10.01 -12.65
N ALA A 138 8.81 -9.40 -11.65
CA ALA A 138 8.85 -7.96 -11.48
C ALA A 138 10.26 -7.47 -11.17
N LEU A 139 11.03 -8.21 -10.37
CA LEU A 139 12.42 -7.88 -10.10
C LEU A 139 13.29 -7.96 -11.37
N GLU A 140 13.10 -8.98 -12.21
CA GLU A 140 13.84 -9.11 -13.46
C GLU A 140 13.51 -7.97 -14.44
N ILE A 141 12.22 -7.65 -14.59
CA ILE A 141 11.74 -6.53 -15.42
C ILE A 141 12.26 -5.20 -14.88
N ALA A 142 12.22 -4.98 -13.56
CA ALA A 142 12.70 -3.75 -12.94
C ALA A 142 14.19 -3.53 -13.21
N LYS A 143 15.02 -4.58 -13.10
CA LYS A 143 16.45 -4.51 -13.45
C LYS A 143 16.69 -4.23 -14.93
N PHE A 144 15.91 -4.85 -15.80
CA PHE A 144 15.98 -4.58 -17.24
C PHE A 144 15.65 -3.11 -17.53
N LEU A 145 14.56 -2.59 -16.97
CA LEU A 145 14.13 -1.21 -17.13
C LEU A 145 15.17 -0.23 -16.59
N GLU A 146 15.76 -0.52 -15.42
CA GLU A 146 16.79 0.33 -14.80
C GLU A 146 18.04 0.46 -15.68
N SER A 147 18.39 -0.59 -16.43
CA SER A 147 19.51 -0.57 -17.37
C SER A 147 19.20 0.09 -18.73
N HIS A 148 17.93 0.39 -19.01
CA HIS A 148 17.49 0.76 -20.36
C HIS A 148 17.61 2.27 -20.61
N LEU A 149 18.33 2.68 -21.67
CA LEU A 149 18.66 4.08 -21.99
C LEU A 149 17.46 5.03 -22.13
N LYS A 150 16.28 4.53 -22.50
CA LYS A 150 15.05 5.34 -22.65
C LYS A 150 14.23 5.46 -21.35
N VAL A 151 14.65 4.78 -20.29
CA VAL A 151 14.03 4.87 -18.97
C VAL A 151 14.87 5.83 -18.13
N THR A 152 14.21 6.81 -17.52
CA THR A 152 14.87 7.85 -16.72
C THR A 152 15.03 7.41 -15.28
N CYS A 153 14.00 6.78 -14.73
CA CYS A 153 13.97 6.33 -13.33
C CYS A 153 13.06 5.10 -13.22
N VAL A 154 13.38 4.18 -12.29
CA VAL A 154 12.55 3.04 -11.92
C VAL A 154 12.29 3.08 -10.42
N TYR A 155 11.02 3.11 -10.04
CA TYR A 155 10.56 3.00 -8.67
C TYR A 155 10.08 1.57 -8.43
N TYR A 156 10.94 0.77 -7.80
CA TYR A 156 10.62 -0.57 -7.36
C TYR A 156 11.26 -0.87 -6.01
N PRO A 157 10.48 -1.16 -4.94
CA PRO A 157 11.04 -1.38 -3.60
C PRO A 157 12.04 -2.54 -3.51
N GLY A 158 12.04 -3.44 -4.49
CA GLY A 158 13.00 -4.55 -4.57
C GLY A 158 14.36 -4.19 -5.17
N LEU A 159 14.52 -3.01 -5.78
CA LEU A 159 15.81 -2.51 -6.28
C LEU A 159 16.58 -1.78 -5.18
N GLU A 160 17.92 -1.94 -5.17
CA GLU A 160 18.80 -1.23 -4.22
C GLU A 160 18.83 0.29 -4.46
N SER A 161 18.51 0.73 -5.68
CA SER A 161 18.38 2.14 -6.05
C SER A 161 17.17 2.83 -5.43
N HIS A 162 16.18 2.07 -4.94
CA HIS A 162 14.98 2.65 -4.36
C HIS A 162 15.31 3.35 -3.02
N PRO A 163 14.90 4.63 -2.81
CA PRO A 163 15.27 5.39 -1.62
C PRO A 163 14.92 4.70 -0.30
N GLN A 164 13.77 4.02 -0.23
CA GLN A 164 13.33 3.27 0.94
C GLN A 164 13.54 1.74 0.82
N HIS A 165 14.50 1.27 0.02
CA HIS A 165 14.79 -0.17 -0.13
C HIS A 165 15.03 -0.87 1.21
N LYS A 166 15.70 -0.18 2.14
CA LYS A 166 15.94 -0.66 3.52
C LYS A 166 14.63 -1.03 4.23
N TYR A 167 13.67 -0.12 4.26
CA TYR A 167 12.38 -0.36 4.93
C TYR A 167 11.56 -1.45 4.23
N ALA A 168 11.63 -1.51 2.90
CA ALA A 168 10.99 -2.58 2.14
C ALA A 168 11.54 -3.96 2.49
N LYS A 169 12.86 -4.08 2.62
CA LYS A 169 13.55 -5.34 2.99
C LYS A 169 13.27 -5.77 4.43
N GLU A 170 13.09 -4.83 5.34
CA GLU A 170 12.73 -5.11 6.73
C GLU A 170 11.26 -5.53 6.87
N ALA A 171 10.35 -4.90 6.11
CA ALA A 171 8.92 -5.15 6.21
C ALA A 171 8.44 -6.36 5.36
N MET A 172 9.17 -6.74 4.30
CA MET A 172 8.70 -7.72 3.32
C MET A 172 9.81 -8.71 2.91
N ASN A 173 9.48 -10.00 2.85
CA ASN A 173 10.39 -11.04 2.37
C ASN A 173 10.65 -10.97 0.86
N LYS A 174 9.65 -10.52 0.10
CA LYS A 174 9.68 -10.37 -1.36
C LYS A 174 8.88 -9.13 -1.74
N SER A 175 9.36 -8.39 -2.74
CA SER A 175 8.72 -7.16 -3.21
C SER A 175 7.44 -7.44 -4.00
N SER A 176 6.66 -6.41 -4.31
CA SER A 176 5.40 -6.51 -5.04
C SER A 176 5.58 -6.89 -6.53
N GLY A 177 4.47 -7.15 -7.22
CA GLY A 177 4.46 -7.27 -8.67
C GLY A 177 4.29 -5.94 -9.42
N MET A 178 4.24 -4.81 -8.70
CA MET A 178 4.00 -3.49 -9.29
C MET A 178 5.32 -2.78 -9.49
N ILE A 179 5.52 -2.25 -10.70
CA ILE A 179 6.72 -1.48 -11.09
C ILE A 179 6.22 -0.16 -11.64
N VAL A 180 6.85 0.94 -11.23
CA VAL A 180 6.61 2.27 -11.78
C VAL A 180 7.92 2.77 -12.35
N PHE A 181 7.88 3.38 -13.53
CA PHE A 181 9.08 3.91 -14.18
C PHE A 181 8.72 5.10 -15.08
N GLU A 182 9.71 5.95 -15.31
CA GLU A 182 9.56 7.17 -16.10
C GLU A 182 10.28 7.05 -17.44
N VAL A 183 9.64 7.58 -18.49
CA VAL A 183 10.18 7.62 -19.87
C VAL A 183 10.38 9.05 -20.38
N GLY A 184 10.48 10.00 -19.45
CA GLY A 184 10.80 11.41 -19.69
C GLY A 184 9.66 12.28 -20.23
N SER A 185 8.73 11.75 -21.04
CA SER A 185 7.61 12.53 -21.56
C SER A 185 6.32 11.71 -21.73
N ALA A 186 5.18 12.41 -21.78
CA ALA A 186 3.88 11.78 -22.00
C ALA A 186 3.79 11.13 -23.39
N GLU A 187 4.37 11.74 -24.42
CA GLU A 187 4.41 11.19 -25.78
C GLU A 187 5.18 9.87 -25.83
N ASN A 188 6.30 9.78 -25.11
CA ASN A 188 7.06 8.54 -25.00
C ASN A 188 6.28 7.46 -24.25
N ALA A 189 5.55 7.83 -23.20
CA ALA A 189 4.70 6.90 -22.46
C ALA A 189 3.57 6.35 -23.33
N ILE A 190 2.90 7.20 -24.11
CA ILE A 190 1.85 6.78 -25.05
C ILE A 190 2.43 5.82 -26.10
N LYS A 191 3.54 6.20 -26.75
CA LYS A 191 4.22 5.36 -27.76
C LYS A 191 4.69 4.01 -27.19
N LEU A 192 5.01 3.95 -25.89
CA LEU A 192 5.38 2.71 -25.24
C LEU A 192 4.18 1.81 -24.99
N VAL A 193 3.06 2.38 -24.54
CA VAL A 193 1.87 1.62 -24.11
C VAL A 193 1.02 1.15 -25.30
N GLU A 194 0.84 1.98 -26.32
CA GLU A 194 0.02 1.66 -27.51
C GLU A 194 0.35 0.33 -28.21
N PRO A 195 1.63 -0.06 -28.42
CA PRO A 195 1.97 -1.31 -29.10
C PRO A 195 1.98 -2.54 -28.18
N LEU A 196 1.78 -2.40 -26.87
CA LEU A 196 1.74 -3.54 -25.95
C LEU A 196 0.52 -4.43 -26.28
N LYS A 197 0.75 -5.74 -26.35
CA LYS A 197 -0.26 -6.75 -26.70
C LYS A 197 -0.85 -7.41 -25.47
#